data_AF-A0A1V6EQ63-F1
#
_entry.id   AF-A0A1V6EQ63-F1
#
_cell.length_a   1.000
_cell.length_b   1.000
_cell.length_c   1.000
_cell.angle_alpha   90.00
_cell.angle_beta   90.00
_cell.angle_gamma   90.00
#
_symmetry.space_group_name_H-M   'P 1'
#
loop_
_entity.id
_entity.type
_entity.pdbx_description
1 polymer ?
#
loop_
_entity_poly.entity_id
_entity_poly.type
_entity_poly.pdbx_seq_one_letter_code
_entity_poly.pdbx_strand_id
1 'polypeptide(L)'
;MEPALCYSENDASIDYYTKLRAMIAEAERRAINRHKYEMSQELGCDVSFNEALQDWQANCAKRWREKRMKRMLHSQREEIARFKWIASELAGEDLGRSAVEEWIHKHAPGWRFAWEETHIDEEDETGNGA
;
A
#
# COMPACT_ATOMS: atom_id res chain seq x y z
N MET A 1 17.64 -4.92 -42.83
CA MET A 1 17.87 -5.87 -41.72
C MET A 1 17.67 -5.05 -40.46
N GLU A 2 16.45 -5.01 -39.97
CA GLU A 2 16.04 -4.21 -38.80
C GLU A 2 16.20 -5.09 -37.56
N PRO A 3 16.81 -4.60 -36.46
CA PRO A 3 17.02 -5.40 -35.26
C PRO A 3 15.70 -5.63 -34.51
N ALA A 4 15.49 -6.87 -34.11
CA ALA A 4 14.35 -7.31 -33.34
C ALA A 4 14.29 -6.59 -31.97
N LEU A 5 13.28 -5.73 -31.79
CA LEU A 5 12.86 -5.30 -30.46
C LEU A 5 12.05 -6.44 -29.82
N CYS A 6 12.76 -7.39 -29.23
CA CYS A 6 12.19 -8.31 -28.25
C CYS A 6 11.97 -7.53 -26.93
N TYR A 7 10.76 -7.00 -26.73
CA TYR A 7 10.32 -6.44 -25.45
C TYR A 7 8.87 -6.88 -25.19
N SER A 8 8.66 -8.19 -25.02
CA SER A 8 7.35 -8.75 -24.66
C SER A 8 7.14 -8.93 -23.15
N GLU A 9 8.06 -8.46 -22.29
CA GLU A 9 7.95 -8.57 -20.82
C GLU A 9 7.37 -7.31 -20.15
N ASN A 10 7.14 -6.22 -20.89
CA ASN A 10 6.80 -4.91 -20.31
C ASN A 10 5.31 -4.69 -20.00
N ASP A 11 4.39 -5.44 -20.61
CA ASP A 11 2.96 -5.12 -20.51
C ASP A 11 2.36 -5.52 -19.15
N ALA A 12 2.70 -6.71 -18.64
CA ALA A 12 2.23 -7.20 -17.34
C ALA A 12 2.81 -6.41 -16.14
N SER A 13 4.04 -5.91 -16.28
CA SER A 13 4.67 -5.05 -15.27
C SER A 13 4.00 -3.68 -15.20
N ILE A 14 3.67 -3.09 -16.36
CA ILE A 14 2.96 -1.81 -16.43
C ILE A 14 1.53 -1.93 -15.86
N ASP A 15 0.81 -3.01 -16.18
CA ASP A 15 -0.52 -3.29 -15.63
C ASP A 15 -0.48 -3.40 -14.09
N TYR A 16 0.51 -4.14 -13.56
CA TYR A 16 0.75 -4.27 -12.12
C TYR A 16 0.88 -2.92 -11.42
N TYR A 17 1.80 -2.06 -11.89
CA TYR A 17 2.04 -0.76 -11.24
C TYR A 17 0.86 0.20 -11.41
N THR A 18 0.14 0.12 -12.53
CA THR A 18 -1.03 0.97 -12.80
C THR A 18 -2.17 0.61 -11.85
N LYS A 19 -2.47 -0.67 -11.69
CA LYS A 19 -3.52 -1.14 -10.78
C LYS A 19 -3.17 -0.85 -9.32
N LEU A 20 -1.91 -1.09 -8.91
CA LEU A 20 -1.47 -0.79 -7.55
C LEU A 20 -1.60 0.71 -7.24
N ARG A 21 -1.18 1.57 -8.17
CA ARG A 21 -1.32 3.02 -8.05
C ARG A 21 -2.79 3.44 -7.93
N ALA A 22 -3.69 2.83 -8.69
CA ALA A 22 -5.12 3.11 -8.63
C ALA A 22 -5.72 2.74 -7.25
N MET A 23 -5.30 1.62 -6.66
CA MET A 23 -5.75 1.22 -5.31
C MET A 23 -5.28 2.20 -4.24
N ILE A 24 -4.02 2.63 -4.29
CA ILE A 24 -3.48 3.64 -3.37
C ILE A 24 -4.23 4.97 -3.53
N ALA A 25 -4.48 5.40 -4.77
CA ALA A 25 -5.23 6.62 -5.06
C ALA A 25 -6.67 6.55 -4.54
N GLU A 26 -7.32 5.39 -4.65
CA GLU A 26 -8.67 5.17 -4.10
C GLU A 26 -8.67 5.23 -2.56
N ALA A 27 -7.69 4.60 -1.90
CA ALA A 27 -7.54 4.69 -0.44
C ALA A 27 -7.34 6.15 0.01
N GLU A 28 -6.52 6.93 -0.71
CA GLU A 28 -6.30 8.35 -0.41
C GLU A 28 -7.56 9.18 -0.65
N ARG A 29 -8.31 8.92 -1.73
CA ARG A 29 -9.60 9.58 -2.00
C ARG A 29 -10.62 9.32 -0.90
N ARG A 30 -10.67 8.10 -0.34
CA ARG A 30 -11.53 7.77 0.81
C ARG A 30 -11.11 8.53 2.06
N ALA A 31 -9.81 8.64 2.32
CA ALA A 31 -9.29 9.44 3.44
C ALA A 31 -9.67 10.93 3.31
N ILE A 32 -9.55 11.51 2.11
CA ILE A 32 -9.99 12.89 1.86
C ILE A 32 -11.50 13.05 2.07
N ASN A 33 -12.32 12.08 1.66
CA ASN A 33 -13.77 12.14 1.89
C ASN A 33 -14.13 12.07 3.39
N ARG A 34 -13.38 11.31 4.19
CA ARG A 34 -13.53 11.29 5.65
C ARG A 34 -13.16 12.64 6.26
N HIS A 35 -12.01 13.20 5.87
CA HIS A 35 -11.59 14.53 6.30
C HIS A 35 -12.62 15.61 5.95
N LYS A 36 -13.17 15.55 4.72
CA LYS A 36 -14.28 16.43 4.29
C LYS A 36 -15.47 16.30 5.25
N TYR A 37 -15.87 15.08 5.59
CA TYR A 37 -16.97 14.85 6.51
C TYR A 37 -16.69 15.44 7.89
N GLU A 38 -15.52 15.18 8.47
CA GLU A 38 -15.10 15.72 9.76
C GLU A 38 -15.09 17.26 9.75
N MET A 39 -14.53 17.86 8.70
CA MET A 39 -14.45 19.31 8.55
C MET A 39 -15.84 19.95 8.39
N SER A 40 -16.76 19.30 7.66
CA SER A 40 -18.16 19.76 7.57
C SER A 40 -18.86 19.76 8.94
N GLN A 41 -18.57 18.77 9.78
CA GLN A 41 -19.16 18.68 11.12
C GLN A 41 -18.61 19.77 12.05
N GLU A 42 -17.31 20.07 11.97
CA GLU A 42 -16.66 21.11 12.78
C GLU A 42 -17.11 22.53 12.40
N LEU A 43 -17.27 22.79 11.09
CA LEU A 43 -17.67 24.10 10.58
C LEU A 43 -19.19 24.32 10.61
N GLY A 44 -19.98 23.25 10.79
CA GLY A 44 -21.44 23.30 10.77
C GLY A 44 -22.04 23.61 9.41
N CYS A 45 -21.26 23.50 8.33
CA CYS A 45 -21.70 23.68 6.95
C CYS A 45 -21.04 22.63 6.05
N ASP A 46 -21.66 22.32 4.91
CA ASP A 46 -21.06 21.37 3.97
C ASP A 46 -19.86 22.01 3.26
N VAL A 47 -18.69 21.43 3.47
CA VAL A 47 -17.46 21.82 2.76
C VAL A 47 -17.38 21.09 1.43
N SER A 48 -16.96 21.77 0.37
CA SER A 48 -16.69 21.12 -0.91
C SER A 48 -15.49 20.16 -0.83
N PHE A 49 -15.44 19.19 -1.74
CA PHE A 49 -14.31 18.27 -1.84
C PHE A 49 -12.98 18.99 -2.12
N ASN A 50 -12.99 20.07 -2.90
CA ASN A 50 -11.78 20.80 -3.26
C ASN A 50 -11.18 21.55 -2.06
N GLU A 51 -12.04 22.17 -1.24
CA GLU A 51 -11.61 22.82 0.00
C GLU A 51 -11.02 21.80 0.99
N ALA A 52 -11.71 20.67 1.19
CA ALA A 52 -11.22 19.58 2.02
C ALA A 52 -9.90 18.98 1.49
N LEU A 53 -9.75 18.88 0.17
CA LEU A 53 -8.51 18.40 -0.46
C LEU A 53 -7.34 19.35 -0.20
N GLN A 54 -7.56 20.67 -0.28
CA GLN A 54 -6.51 21.65 -0.02
C GLN A 54 -6.06 21.61 1.45
N ASP A 55 -7.02 21.56 2.38
CA ASP A 55 -6.71 21.42 3.81
C ASP A 55 -5.99 20.10 4.10
N TRP A 56 -6.50 18.98 3.54
CA TRP A 56 -5.87 17.67 3.67
C TRP A 56 -4.43 17.66 3.16
N GLN A 57 -4.16 18.26 2.00
CA GLN A 57 -2.81 18.35 1.44
C GLN A 57 -1.86 19.14 2.34
N ALA A 58 -2.34 20.22 2.97
CA ALA A 58 -1.54 21.05 3.86
C ALA A 58 -1.25 20.37 5.21
N ASN A 59 -2.24 19.67 5.77
CA ASN A 59 -2.20 19.26 7.18
C ASN A 59 -2.06 17.76 7.42
N CYS A 60 -2.61 16.92 6.52
CA CYS A 60 -2.84 15.50 6.80
C CYS A 60 -2.09 14.56 5.85
N ALA A 61 -1.98 14.90 4.56
CA ALA A 61 -1.56 14.00 3.50
C ALA A 61 -0.18 13.36 3.74
N LYS A 62 0.81 14.15 4.18
CA LYS A 62 2.16 13.63 4.47
C LYS A 62 2.12 12.57 5.58
N ARG A 63 1.49 12.88 6.72
CA ARG A 63 1.40 11.99 7.88
C ARG A 63 0.66 10.70 7.50
N TRP A 64 -0.43 10.82 6.74
CA TRP A 64 -1.21 9.69 6.27
C TRP A 64 -0.39 8.75 5.39
N ARG A 65 0.28 9.27 4.35
CA ARG A 65 1.12 8.48 3.43
C ARG A 65 2.27 7.78 4.18
N GLU A 66 2.95 8.50 5.08
CA GLU A 66 4.03 7.94 5.88
C GLU A 66 3.54 6.81 6.80
N LYS A 67 2.40 7.02 7.47
CA LYS A 67 1.83 6.00 8.37
C LYS A 67 1.42 4.76 7.59
N ARG A 68 0.73 4.93 6.46
CA ARG A 68 0.34 3.82 5.57
C ARG A 68 1.57 3.05 5.07
N MET A 69 2.59 3.75 4.58
CA MET A 69 3.83 3.13 4.11
C MET A 69 4.54 2.35 5.23
N LYS A 70 4.60 2.90 6.45
CA LYS A 70 5.19 2.21 7.60
C LYS A 70 4.44 0.91 7.94
N ARG A 71 3.10 0.93 7.92
CA ARG A 71 2.29 -0.28 8.16
C ARG A 71 2.56 -1.35 7.10
N MET A 72 2.50 -1.00 5.82
CA MET A 72 2.78 -1.93 4.73
C MET A 72 4.18 -2.54 4.85
N LEU A 73 5.21 -1.72 5.10
CA LEU A 73 6.58 -2.21 5.26
C LEU A 73 6.76 -3.09 6.48
N HIS A 74 6.06 -2.80 7.58
CA HIS A 74 6.06 -3.65 8.77
C HIS A 74 5.45 -5.03 8.46
N SER A 75 4.23 -5.06 7.93
CA SER A 75 3.55 -6.32 7.56
C SER A 75 4.33 -7.11 6.51
N GLN A 76 4.99 -6.43 5.57
CA GLN A 76 5.84 -7.08 4.57
C GLN A 76 7.05 -7.76 5.21
N ARG A 77 7.69 -7.13 6.20
CA ARG A 77 8.82 -7.73 6.92
C ARG A 77 8.39 -8.96 7.72
N GLU A 78 7.22 -8.90 8.36
CA GLU A 78 6.66 -10.06 9.06
C GLU A 78 6.35 -11.20 8.10
N GLU A 79 5.76 -10.90 6.95
CA GLU A 79 5.47 -11.92 5.93
C GLU A 79 6.74 -12.58 5.40
N ILE A 80 7.77 -11.79 5.07
CA ILE A 80 9.07 -12.31 4.63
C ILE A 80 9.67 -13.23 5.70
N ALA A 81 9.61 -12.83 6.97
CA ALA A 81 10.12 -13.64 8.07
C ALA A 81 9.36 -14.97 8.22
N ARG A 82 8.02 -14.93 8.11
CA ARG A 82 7.18 -16.14 8.12
C ARG A 82 7.54 -17.06 6.96
N PHE A 83 7.60 -16.53 5.74
CA PHE A 83 7.95 -17.31 4.55
C PHE A 83 9.33 -17.94 4.67
N LYS A 84 10.34 -17.15 5.09
CA LYS A 84 11.70 -17.66 5.31
C LYS A 84 11.70 -18.84 6.27
N TRP A 85 11.01 -18.71 7.41
CA TRP A 85 10.94 -19.77 8.41
C TRP A 85 10.32 -21.04 7.83
N ILE A 86 9.13 -20.94 7.21
CA ILE A 86 8.44 -22.08 6.60
C ILE A 86 9.31 -22.76 5.53
N ALA A 87 9.94 -21.97 4.65
CA ALA A 87 10.77 -22.50 3.58
C ALA A 87 12.02 -23.22 4.13
N SER A 88 12.61 -22.71 5.22
CA SER A 88 13.75 -23.34 5.88
C SER A 88 13.36 -24.65 6.57
N GLU A 89 12.20 -24.68 7.25
CA GLU A 89 11.67 -25.91 7.85
C GLU A 89 11.40 -27.00 6.81
N LEU A 90 10.86 -26.62 5.65
CA LEU A 90 10.59 -27.54 4.55
C LEU A 90 11.87 -28.07 3.88
N ALA A 91 12.91 -27.23 3.79
CA ALA A 91 14.20 -27.63 3.25
C ALA A 91 15.05 -28.46 4.22
N GLY A 92 14.74 -28.41 5.53
CA GLY A 92 15.55 -29.02 6.58
C GLY A 92 16.87 -28.28 6.85
N GLU A 93 17.02 -27.06 6.33
CA GLU A 93 18.20 -26.19 6.51
C GLU A 93 17.81 -24.70 6.45
N ASP A 94 18.62 -23.80 7.05
CA ASP A 94 18.38 -22.35 6.96
C ASP A 94 18.72 -21.83 5.56
N LEU A 95 17.68 -21.47 4.80
CA LEU A 95 17.82 -20.93 3.45
C LEU A 95 18.30 -19.46 3.42
N GLY A 96 18.31 -18.78 4.58
CA GLY A 96 18.91 -17.45 4.69
C GLY A 96 18.31 -16.43 3.72
N ARG A 97 19.18 -15.87 2.87
CA ARG A 97 18.84 -14.84 1.87
C ARG A 97 18.08 -15.43 0.67
N SER A 98 18.35 -16.67 0.29
CA SER A 98 17.76 -17.29 -0.91
C SER A 98 16.23 -17.36 -0.81
N ALA A 99 15.69 -17.68 0.37
CA ALA A 99 14.24 -17.67 0.60
C ALA A 99 13.62 -16.26 0.46
N VAL A 100 14.36 -15.21 0.81
CA VAL A 100 13.89 -13.82 0.66
C VAL A 100 13.84 -13.41 -0.80
N GLU A 101 14.87 -13.76 -1.58
CA GLU A 101 14.91 -13.49 -3.03
C GLU A 101 13.76 -14.20 -3.74
N GLU A 102 13.52 -15.48 -3.41
CA GLU A 102 12.38 -16.22 -3.93
C GLU A 102 11.05 -15.55 -3.59
N TRP A 103 10.87 -15.12 -2.34
CA TRP A 103 9.67 -14.40 -1.93
C TRP A 103 9.46 -13.11 -2.72
N ILE A 104 10.53 -12.32 -2.91
CA ILE A 104 10.49 -11.07 -3.70
C ILE A 104 10.02 -11.34 -5.13
N HIS A 105 10.54 -12.38 -5.77
CA HIS A 105 10.24 -12.69 -7.16
C HIS A 105 8.87 -13.34 -7.36
N LYS A 106 8.44 -14.23 -6.45
CA LYS A 106 7.23 -15.04 -6.65
C LYS A 106 6.00 -14.55 -5.89
N HIS A 107 6.20 -13.95 -4.72
CA HIS A 107 5.11 -13.69 -3.77
C HIS A 107 4.85 -12.20 -3.53
N ALA A 108 5.88 -11.34 -3.59
CA ALA A 108 5.74 -9.93 -3.25
C ALA A 108 4.68 -9.17 -4.06
N PRO A 109 4.54 -9.35 -5.39
CA PRO A 109 3.52 -8.62 -6.17
C PRO A 109 2.10 -8.95 -5.72
N GLY A 110 1.77 -10.24 -5.60
CA GLY A 110 0.44 -10.69 -5.17
C GLY A 110 0.14 -10.30 -3.73
N TRP A 111 1.15 -10.39 -2.85
CA TRP A 111 1.01 -9.98 -1.46
C TRP A 111 0.69 -8.49 -1.32
N ARG A 112 1.37 -7.62 -2.09
CA ARG A 112 1.11 -6.16 -2.05
C ARG A 112 -0.31 -5.82 -2.49
N PHE A 113 -0.83 -6.51 -3.51
CA PHE A 113 -2.22 -6.34 -3.92
C PHE A 113 -3.20 -6.73 -2.82
N ALA A 114 -3.01 -7.92 -2.23
CA ALA A 114 -3.87 -8.37 -1.13
C ALA A 114 -3.80 -7.43 0.07
N TRP A 115 -2.63 -6.85 0.37
CA TRP A 115 -2.48 -5.86 1.42
C TRP A 115 -3.28 -4.58 1.13
N GLU A 116 -3.18 -4.02 -0.08
CA GLU A 116 -3.95 -2.83 -0.45
C GLU A 116 -5.46 -3.09 -0.46
N GLU A 117 -5.91 -4.27 -0.88
CA GLU A 117 -7.32 -4.65 -0.89
C GLU A 117 -7.90 -4.75 0.52
N THR A 118 -7.17 -5.40 1.43
CA THR A 118 -7.60 -5.60 2.82
C THR A 118 -7.51 -4.33 3.67
N HIS A 119 -6.57 -3.43 3.37
CA HIS A 119 -6.31 -2.21 4.16
C HIS A 119 -6.77 -0.94 3.45
N ILE A 120 -7.72 -1.03 2.51
CA ILE A 120 -8.24 0.14 1.78
C ILE A 120 -9.01 1.10 2.71
N ASP A 121 -9.64 0.57 3.75
CA ASP A 121 -10.49 1.31 4.70
C ASP A 121 -9.88 1.47 6.10
N GLU A 122 -8.69 0.91 6.36
CA GLU A 122 -8.07 1.00 7.68
C GLU A 122 -7.49 2.40 7.97
N GLU A 123 -8.15 3.13 8.88
CA GLU A 123 -7.52 4.14 9.74
C GLU A 123 -7.83 3.90 11.22
N ASP A 124 -6.74 3.83 11.99
CA ASP A 124 -6.55 4.38 13.34
C ASP A 124 -7.64 4.14 14.40
N GLU A 125 -7.78 2.88 14.83
CA GLU A 125 -7.90 2.65 16.27
C GLU A 125 -6.55 3.01 16.91
N THR A 126 -6.31 4.29 17.19
CA THR A 126 -5.49 4.81 18.32
C THR A 126 -5.25 6.31 18.17
N GLY A 127 -6.12 7.08 18.83
CA GLY A 127 -5.95 8.50 19.09
C GLY A 127 -6.96 8.97 20.14
N ASN A 128 -6.68 8.65 21.42
CA ASN A 128 -7.21 9.22 22.68
C ASN A 128 -8.52 10.04 22.62
N GLY A 129 -9.57 9.73 23.39
CA GLY A 129 -9.52 9.18 24.74
C GLY A 129 -8.71 10.08 25.67
N ALA A 130 -9.10 11.34 25.81
CA ALA A 130 -8.71 12.23 26.90
C ALA A 130 -9.90 13.12 27.28
#